data_AF-A0A2P5C2J7-F1
#
_entry.id   AF-A0A2P5C2J7-F1
#
_cell.length_a   1.000
_cell.length_b   1.000
_cell.length_c   1.000
_cell.angle_alpha   90.00
_cell.angle_beta   90.00
_cell.angle_gamma   90.00
#
_symmetry.space_group_name_H-M   'P 1'
#
loop_
_entity.id
_entity.type
_entity.pdbx_description
1 polymer ?
#
loop_
_entity_poly.entity_id
_entity_poly.type
_entity_poly.pdbx_seq_one_letter_code
_entity_poly.pdbx_strand_id
1 'polypeptide(L)'
;MSWCPYVLGLLGVFTLVTMWAVVVTEGGRKVKLQYYGFKLASAARDDSPITEVEPYIPFNINPAGMQPVLTTNYLLAVPTILASLLGSPFWEHVKEILNPESSIGAKPWVYYAIYAFFVFLFNIFDIANLPKEISDYLNKMGARIPNIKPGKATIEYLTKIQASTRFWGGVLLSFLATTSTILDHYLRRNNAGFAIGFTSVLIIVGSIIELRRSYQAYNVMPSLSKALRRVEISIPQILSADERPFHWRITQEGWFMDILECRCCGKRGKKVNAGLFIGREQL
;
A
#
# COMPACT_ATOMS: atom_id res chain seq x y z
N MET A 1 -24.78 -31.79 -27.85
CA MET A 1 -24.19 -32.26 -26.57
C MET A 1 -22.72 -31.88 -26.34
N SER A 2 -22.06 -31.12 -27.23
CA SER A 2 -20.65 -30.67 -27.09
C SER A 2 -20.44 -29.39 -26.27
N TRP A 3 -21.50 -28.72 -25.81
CA TRP A 3 -21.41 -27.48 -25.03
C TRP A 3 -20.93 -27.69 -23.59
N CYS A 4 -21.27 -28.82 -22.96
CA CYS A 4 -20.86 -29.13 -21.58
C CYS A 4 -19.33 -29.12 -21.37
N PRO A 5 -18.50 -29.84 -22.17
CA PRO A 5 -17.05 -29.82 -21.97
C PRO A 5 -16.44 -28.45 -22.25
N TYR A 6 -16.99 -27.68 -23.21
CA TYR A 6 -16.52 -26.33 -23.52
C TYR A 6 -16.77 -25.36 -22.36
N VAL A 7 -17.98 -25.37 -21.79
CA VAL A 7 -18.34 -24.53 -20.64
C VAL A 7 -17.52 -24.89 -19.40
N LEU A 8 -17.27 -26.18 -19.17
CA LEU A 8 -16.49 -26.66 -18.03
C LEU A 8 -15.01 -26.27 -18.15
N GLY A 9 -14.43 -26.35 -19.36
CA GLY A 9 -13.08 -25.87 -19.65
C GLY A 9 -12.96 -24.35 -19.45
N LEU A 10 -13.93 -23.58 -19.95
CA LEU A 10 -13.98 -22.13 -19.76
C LEU A 10 -14.02 -21.73 -18.29
N LEU A 11 -14.87 -22.38 -17.49
CA LEU A 11 -15.01 -22.12 -16.05
C LEU A 11 -13.71 -22.48 -15.30
N GLY A 12 -13.02 -23.54 -15.72
CA GLY A 12 -11.69 -23.89 -15.23
C GLY A 12 -10.65 -22.81 -15.50
N VAL A 13 -10.57 -22.28 -16.72
CA VAL A 13 -9.64 -21.18 -17.04
C VAL A 13 -10.00 -19.91 -16.26
N PHE A 14 -11.28 -19.59 -16.14
CA PHE A 14 -11.76 -18.44 -15.39
C PHE A 14 -11.37 -18.49 -13.90
N THR A 15 -11.58 -19.63 -13.27
CA THR A 15 -11.18 -19.85 -11.86
C THR A 15 -9.66 -19.77 -11.69
N LEU A 16 -8.88 -20.29 -12.65
CA LEU A 16 -7.42 -20.19 -12.62
C LEU A 16 -6.93 -18.73 -12.72
N VAL A 17 -7.47 -17.95 -13.66
CA VAL A 17 -7.08 -16.54 -13.87
C VAL A 17 -7.42 -15.69 -12.66
N THR A 18 -8.63 -15.86 -12.09
CA THR A 18 -9.05 -15.13 -10.90
C THR A 18 -8.25 -15.52 -9.65
N MET A 19 -7.97 -16.81 -9.46
CA MET A 19 -7.10 -17.29 -8.37
C MET A 19 -5.69 -16.70 -8.50
N TRP A 20 -5.14 -16.69 -9.72
CA TRP A 20 -3.84 -16.10 -9.97
C TRP A 20 -3.84 -14.57 -9.73
N ALA A 21 -4.90 -13.86 -10.13
CA ALA A 21 -5.05 -12.42 -9.86
C ALA A 21 -5.05 -12.10 -8.36
N VAL A 22 -5.75 -12.91 -7.55
CA VAL A 22 -5.78 -12.77 -6.09
C VAL A 22 -4.38 -12.98 -5.49
N VAL A 23 -3.64 -13.99 -5.94
CA VAL A 23 -2.28 -14.27 -5.45
C VAL A 23 -1.32 -13.11 -5.74
N VAL A 24 -1.38 -12.54 -6.95
CA VAL A 24 -0.52 -11.41 -7.33
C VAL A 24 -0.87 -10.14 -6.57
N THR A 25 -2.15 -9.91 -6.28
CA THR A 25 -2.62 -8.67 -5.64
C THR A 25 -2.49 -8.69 -4.11
N GLU A 26 -2.73 -9.83 -3.45
CA GLU A 26 -2.62 -9.98 -1.99
C GLU A 26 -1.22 -10.41 -1.53
N GLY A 27 -0.33 -10.77 -2.45
CA GLY A 27 1.05 -11.09 -2.11
C GLY A 27 1.76 -9.89 -1.49
N GLY A 28 2.47 -10.12 -0.37
CA GLY A 28 3.16 -9.07 0.36
C GLY A 28 4.29 -9.61 1.22
N ARG A 29 5.32 -8.79 1.43
CA ARG A 29 6.45 -9.07 2.32
C ARG A 29 6.21 -8.41 3.68
N LYS A 30 6.31 -9.17 4.76
CA LYS A 30 6.20 -8.63 6.12
C LYS A 30 7.54 -8.07 6.58
N VAL A 31 7.57 -6.82 7.02
CA VAL A 31 8.76 -6.18 7.61
C VAL A 31 8.51 -5.97 9.10
N LYS A 32 9.32 -6.62 9.95
CA LYS A 32 9.19 -6.57 11.41
C LYS A 32 9.52 -5.19 11.96
N LEU A 33 8.82 -4.79 13.02
CA LEU A 33 9.01 -3.54 13.74
C LEU A 33 9.26 -3.77 15.23
N GLN A 34 9.89 -2.78 15.86
CA GLN A 34 10.05 -2.67 17.30
C GLN A 34 9.63 -1.26 17.73
N TYR A 35 8.70 -1.15 18.67
CA TYR A 35 8.31 0.14 19.26
C TYR A 35 9.25 0.50 20.41
N TYR A 36 9.59 1.79 20.54
CA TYR A 36 10.48 2.29 21.58
C TYR A 36 9.84 2.30 22.99
N GLY A 37 8.51 2.19 23.12
CA GLY A 37 7.78 2.43 24.38
C GLY A 37 7.01 1.26 25.01
N PHE A 38 6.84 0.11 24.34
CA PHE A 38 5.91 -0.94 24.81
C PHE A 38 6.55 -2.13 25.53
N LYS A 39 7.86 -2.12 25.78
CA LYS A 39 8.52 -3.21 26.50
C LYS A 39 8.27 -3.24 28.01
N LEU A 40 7.71 -2.17 28.60
CA LEU A 40 7.52 -2.09 30.06
C LEU A 40 6.12 -2.50 30.55
N ALA A 41 5.12 -2.66 29.68
CA ALA A 41 3.79 -3.11 30.09
C ALA A 41 3.59 -4.64 29.97
N SER A 42 4.39 -5.34 29.16
CA SER A 42 4.34 -6.81 29.03
C SER A 42 5.16 -7.55 30.08
N ALA A 43 6.11 -6.91 30.76
CA ALA A 43 6.92 -7.56 31.80
C ALA A 43 6.19 -7.75 33.14
N ALA A 44 4.99 -7.17 33.30
CA ALA A 44 4.21 -7.22 34.55
C ALA A 44 2.99 -8.17 34.49
N ARG A 45 2.81 -8.92 33.40
CA ARG A 45 1.74 -9.92 33.27
C ARG A 45 2.34 -11.28 32.92
N ASP A 46 2.94 -11.89 33.94
CA ASP A 46 3.56 -13.20 33.93
C ASP A 46 2.54 -14.37 33.86
N ASP A 47 1.27 -14.11 33.51
CA ASP A 47 0.22 -15.13 33.64
C ASP A 47 -0.93 -15.02 32.63
N SER A 48 -0.65 -14.52 31.43
CA SER A 48 -1.61 -14.64 30.32
C SER A 48 -0.89 -15.07 29.05
N PRO A 49 -1.35 -16.12 28.35
CA PRO A 49 -0.84 -16.53 27.05
C PRO A 49 -1.36 -15.53 25.98
N ILE A 50 -1.00 -14.27 26.13
CA ILE A 50 -1.14 -13.29 25.05
C ILE A 50 0.08 -13.45 24.17
N THR A 51 -0.08 -14.23 23.09
CA THR A 51 0.88 -14.28 22.00
C THR A 51 1.30 -12.86 21.65
N GLU A 52 2.55 -12.49 21.95
CA GLU A 52 3.13 -11.20 21.59
C GLU A 52 3.17 -11.16 20.05
N VAL A 53 2.09 -10.67 19.43
CA VAL A 53 2.01 -10.57 17.97
C VAL A 53 3.07 -9.57 17.56
N GLU A 54 4.18 -10.09 17.01
CA GLU A 54 5.30 -9.26 16.59
C GLU A 54 4.80 -8.23 15.57
N PRO A 55 4.89 -6.92 15.85
CA PRO A 55 4.33 -5.92 14.98
C PRO A 55 5.10 -5.89 13.67
N TYR A 56 4.38 -5.83 12.56
CA TYR A 56 4.97 -5.79 11.23
C TYR A 56 4.23 -4.81 10.32
N ILE A 57 4.95 -4.22 9.38
CA ILE A 57 4.36 -3.50 8.25
C ILE A 57 4.21 -4.48 7.11
N PRO A 58 2.99 -4.67 6.56
CA PRO A 58 2.81 -5.37 5.30
C PRO A 58 3.31 -4.47 4.16
N PHE A 59 4.38 -4.88 3.48
CA PHE A 59 4.77 -4.32 2.19
C PHE A 59 4.12 -5.15 1.08
N ASN A 60 2.98 -4.68 0.58
CA ASN A 60 2.30 -5.35 -0.52
C ASN A 60 3.16 -5.31 -1.79
N ILE A 61 3.10 -6.38 -2.58
CA ILE A 61 3.81 -6.51 -3.86
C ILE A 61 3.34 -5.42 -4.83
N ASN A 62 2.04 -5.15 -4.82
CA ASN A 62 1.42 -4.12 -5.61
C ASN A 62 0.43 -3.30 -4.77
N PRO A 63 0.89 -2.23 -4.09
CA PRO A 63 0.03 -1.36 -3.30
C PRO A 63 -0.96 -0.55 -4.17
N ALA A 64 -0.71 -0.38 -5.48
CA ALA A 64 -1.60 0.31 -6.41
C ALA A 64 -2.80 -0.55 -6.87
N GLY A 65 -2.82 -1.85 -6.51
CA GLY A 65 -3.87 -2.77 -6.96
C GLY A 65 -3.96 -2.81 -8.49
N MET A 66 -5.17 -2.64 -9.04
CA MET A 66 -5.40 -2.74 -10.48
C MET A 66 -5.22 -1.43 -11.26
N GLN A 67 -4.82 -0.34 -10.58
CA GLN A 67 -4.67 0.98 -11.19
C GLN A 67 -3.75 0.99 -12.44
N PRO A 68 -2.56 0.33 -12.45
CA PRO A 68 -1.68 0.36 -13.63
C PRO A 68 -2.29 -0.26 -14.88
N VAL A 69 -3.11 -1.31 -14.71
CA VAL A 69 -3.81 -1.98 -15.82
C VAL A 69 -4.88 -1.06 -16.40
N LEU A 70 -5.62 -0.38 -15.52
CA LEU A 70 -6.66 0.57 -15.91
C LEU A 70 -6.07 1.77 -16.67
N THR A 71 -5.00 2.36 -16.16
CA THR A 71 -4.29 3.48 -16.80
C THR A 71 -3.76 3.09 -18.18
N THR A 72 -3.26 1.87 -18.34
CA THR A 72 -2.80 1.38 -19.65
C THR A 72 -3.95 1.25 -20.65
N ASN A 73 -5.09 0.71 -20.23
CA ASN A 73 -6.27 0.58 -21.09
C ASN A 73 -6.76 1.94 -21.58
N TYR A 74 -6.84 2.94 -20.68
CA TYR A 74 -7.24 4.28 -21.08
C TYR A 74 -6.21 4.96 -21.99
N LEU A 75 -4.92 4.83 -21.67
CA LEU A 75 -3.85 5.40 -22.51
C LEU A 75 -3.89 4.83 -23.92
N LEU A 76 -4.11 3.53 -24.09
CA LEU A 76 -4.19 2.88 -25.40
C LEU A 76 -5.51 3.16 -26.11
N ALA A 77 -6.61 3.38 -25.40
CA ALA A 77 -7.90 3.70 -26.01
C ALA A 77 -7.92 5.09 -26.67
N VAL A 78 -7.27 6.09 -26.06
CA VAL A 78 -7.22 7.48 -26.55
C VAL A 78 -6.75 7.59 -28.01
N PRO A 79 -5.58 7.07 -28.40
CA PRO A 79 -5.10 7.18 -29.78
C PRO A 79 -5.97 6.41 -30.78
N THR A 80 -6.57 5.29 -30.38
CA THR A 80 -7.49 4.52 -31.23
C THR A 80 -8.77 5.31 -31.55
N ILE A 81 -9.29 6.05 -30.56
CA ILE A 81 -10.46 6.92 -30.75
C ILE A 81 -10.10 8.11 -31.63
N LEU A 82 -8.99 8.81 -31.34
CA LEU A 82 -8.51 9.93 -32.14
C LEU A 82 -8.23 9.53 -33.59
N ALA A 83 -7.68 8.33 -33.81
CA ALA A 83 -7.46 7.82 -35.15
C ALA A 83 -8.74 7.60 -35.93
N SER A 84 -9.78 7.13 -35.25
CA SER A 84 -11.09 6.92 -35.88
C SER A 84 -11.82 8.24 -36.18
N LEU A 85 -11.46 9.34 -35.51
CA LEU A 85 -12.04 10.67 -35.73
C LEU A 85 -11.29 11.49 -36.78
N LEU A 86 -9.95 11.41 -36.80
CA LEU A 86 -9.11 12.26 -37.65
C LEU A 86 -8.83 11.66 -39.04
N GLY A 87 -8.95 10.34 -39.22
CA GLY A 87 -8.84 9.68 -40.54
C GLY A 87 -7.55 9.97 -41.31
N SER A 88 -6.47 10.34 -40.61
CA SER A 88 -5.18 10.66 -41.24
C SER A 88 -4.30 9.42 -41.33
N PRO A 89 -3.47 9.26 -42.38
CA PRO A 89 -2.68 8.05 -42.63
C PRO A 89 -1.71 7.70 -41.49
N PHE A 90 -1.21 8.70 -40.75
CA PHE A 90 -0.41 8.46 -39.54
C PHE A 90 -1.24 7.79 -38.45
N TRP A 91 -2.46 8.25 -38.25
CA TRP A 91 -3.36 7.75 -37.22
C TRP A 91 -3.94 6.38 -37.59
N GLU A 92 -4.16 6.10 -38.87
CA GLU A 92 -4.53 4.77 -39.33
C GLU A 92 -3.43 3.75 -39.04
N HIS A 93 -2.15 4.10 -39.23
CA HIS A 93 -1.04 3.22 -38.87
C HIS A 93 -0.93 2.98 -37.36
N VAL A 94 -1.20 4.00 -36.53
CA VAL A 94 -1.30 3.84 -35.07
C VAL A 94 -2.46 2.93 -34.70
N LYS A 95 -3.62 3.08 -35.35
CA LYS A 95 -4.78 2.20 -35.16
C LYS A 95 -4.47 0.76 -35.55
N GLU A 96 -3.70 0.53 -36.61
CA GLU A 96 -3.27 -0.81 -37.04
C GLU A 96 -2.35 -1.49 -36.02
N ILE A 97 -1.41 -0.75 -35.40
CA ILE A 97 -0.51 -1.29 -34.37
C ILE A 97 -1.28 -1.57 -33.07
N LEU A 98 -2.30 -0.76 -32.75
CA LEU A 98 -3.09 -0.89 -31.54
C LEU A 98 -4.30 -1.84 -31.66
N ASN A 99 -4.54 -2.41 -32.85
CA ASN A 99 -5.67 -3.30 -33.06
C ASN A 99 -5.21 -4.72 -33.40
N PRO A 100 -5.49 -5.73 -32.54
CA PRO A 100 -5.04 -7.11 -32.77
C PRO A 100 -5.73 -7.80 -33.97
N GLU A 101 -6.75 -7.20 -34.58
CA GLU A 101 -7.50 -7.78 -35.71
C GLU A 101 -7.06 -7.32 -37.10
N SER A 102 -6.18 -6.30 -37.24
CA SER A 102 -5.79 -5.81 -38.57
C SER A 102 -4.75 -6.73 -39.23
N SER A 103 -5.13 -7.35 -40.34
CA SER A 103 -4.34 -8.40 -41.04
C SER A 103 -3.07 -7.91 -41.75
N ILE A 104 -2.75 -6.61 -41.74
CA ILE A 104 -1.74 -6.03 -42.65
C ILE A 104 -0.54 -5.38 -41.91
N GLY A 105 -0.65 -4.96 -40.66
CA GLY A 105 0.38 -4.11 -40.03
C GLY A 105 1.26 -4.76 -38.95
N ALA A 106 0.69 -5.46 -37.97
CA ALA A 106 1.42 -5.95 -36.80
C ALA A 106 0.97 -7.36 -36.39
N LYS A 107 1.94 -8.25 -36.12
CA LYS A 107 1.64 -9.54 -35.49
C LYS A 107 0.97 -9.26 -34.14
N PRO A 108 -0.07 -10.00 -33.73
CA PRO A 108 -0.80 -9.77 -32.47
C PRO A 108 0.13 -9.76 -31.23
N TRP A 109 1.28 -10.42 -31.34
CA TRP A 109 2.37 -10.41 -30.36
C TRP A 109 2.94 -9.02 -30.07
N VAL A 110 2.99 -8.11 -31.05
CA VAL A 110 3.51 -6.74 -30.87
C VAL A 110 2.60 -5.94 -29.94
N TYR A 111 1.29 -6.03 -30.14
CA TYR A 111 0.30 -5.40 -29.27
C TYR A 111 0.43 -5.91 -27.83
N TYR A 112 0.52 -7.23 -27.63
CA TYR A 112 0.70 -7.82 -26.29
C TYR A 112 2.01 -7.40 -25.62
N ALA A 113 3.09 -7.29 -26.38
CA ALA A 113 4.38 -6.82 -25.85
C ALA A 113 4.33 -5.34 -25.43
N ILE A 114 3.73 -4.49 -26.26
CA ILE A 114 3.52 -3.07 -25.95
C ILE A 114 2.61 -2.93 -24.72
N TYR A 115 1.51 -3.68 -24.68
CA TYR A 115 0.59 -3.70 -23.55
C TYR A 115 1.29 -4.10 -22.24
N ALA A 116 2.03 -5.22 -22.25
CA ALA A 116 2.80 -5.68 -21.10
C ALA A 116 3.83 -4.64 -20.63
N PHE A 117 4.50 -4.00 -21.58
CA PHE A 117 5.50 -2.96 -21.31
C PHE A 117 4.87 -1.74 -20.64
N PHE A 118 3.74 -1.24 -21.13
CA PHE A 118 3.04 -0.11 -20.52
C PHE A 118 2.51 -0.44 -19.12
N VAL A 119 1.95 -1.65 -18.92
CA VAL A 119 1.49 -2.10 -17.58
C VAL A 119 2.68 -2.15 -16.61
N PHE A 120 3.81 -2.71 -17.03
CA PHE A 120 5.03 -2.78 -16.22
C PHE A 120 5.58 -1.39 -15.89
N LEU A 121 5.63 -0.50 -16.88
CA LEU A 121 6.11 0.86 -16.74
C LEU A 121 5.24 1.62 -15.72
N PHE A 122 3.92 1.61 -15.89
CA PHE A 122 3.02 2.31 -14.97
C PHE A 122 3.08 1.75 -13.55
N ASN A 123 3.27 0.44 -13.37
CA ASN A 123 3.43 -0.14 -12.04
C ASN A 123 4.65 0.41 -11.28
N ILE A 124 5.76 0.66 -11.98
CA ILE A 124 6.99 1.17 -11.38
C ILE A 124 6.90 2.68 -11.09
N PHE A 125 6.33 3.46 -12.01
CA PHE A 125 6.31 4.92 -11.90
C PHE A 125 5.33 5.48 -10.85
N ASP A 126 4.25 4.76 -10.55
CA ASP A 126 3.11 5.29 -9.78
C ASP A 126 3.47 5.72 -8.32
N ILE A 127 4.55 5.19 -7.73
CA ILE A 127 4.75 5.30 -6.27
C ILE A 127 6.23 5.48 -5.87
N ALA A 128 6.90 6.46 -6.48
CA ALA A 128 8.32 6.73 -6.21
C ALA A 128 8.61 7.23 -4.77
N ASN A 129 7.67 7.93 -4.12
CA ASN A 129 7.92 8.65 -2.85
C ASN A 129 7.51 7.91 -1.57
N LEU A 130 6.87 6.74 -1.67
CA LEU A 130 6.32 5.98 -0.53
C LEU A 130 7.33 5.59 0.59
N PRO A 131 8.59 5.18 0.33
CA PRO A 131 9.46 4.72 1.40
C PRO A 131 9.92 5.86 2.32
N LYS A 132 9.98 7.10 1.80
CA LYS A 132 10.26 8.30 2.59
C LYS A 132 9.11 8.57 3.56
N GLU A 133 7.88 8.59 3.06
CA GLU A 133 6.69 8.83 3.87
C GLU A 133 6.55 7.77 4.97
N ILE A 134 6.69 6.48 4.63
CA ILE A 134 6.63 5.39 5.63
C ILE A 134 7.69 5.60 6.73
N SER A 135 8.91 6.00 6.36
CA SER A 135 9.97 6.24 7.36
C SER A 135 9.63 7.39 8.31
N ASP A 136 9.04 8.47 7.80
CA ASP A 136 8.62 9.63 8.59
C ASP A 136 7.45 9.26 9.52
N TYR A 137 6.49 8.46 9.03
CA TYR A 137 5.42 7.90 9.86
C TYR A 137 5.95 6.99 10.97
N LEU A 138 6.95 6.14 10.69
CA LEU A 138 7.56 5.29 11.72
C LEU A 138 8.28 6.08 12.80
N ASN A 139 9.00 7.14 12.41
CA ASN A 139 9.64 8.03 13.37
C ASN A 139 8.60 8.72 14.26
N LYS A 140 7.48 9.21 13.69
CA LYS A 140 6.38 9.84 14.44
C LYS A 140 5.68 8.87 15.41
N MET A 141 5.51 7.60 15.02
CA MET A 141 4.90 6.57 15.86
C MET A 141 5.85 5.96 16.90
N GLY A 142 7.12 6.39 16.95
CA GLY A 142 8.12 5.78 17.83
C GLY A 142 8.35 4.28 17.50
N ALA A 143 8.29 3.92 16.23
CA ALA A 143 8.58 2.57 15.72
C ALA A 143 9.91 2.56 14.95
N ARG A 144 10.66 1.46 15.06
CA ARG A 144 11.89 1.26 14.28
C ARG A 144 12.02 -0.16 13.73
N ILE A 145 12.78 -0.28 12.66
CA ILE A 145 13.19 -1.58 12.13
C ILE A 145 14.42 -2.05 12.95
N PRO A 146 14.44 -3.30 13.44
CA PRO A 146 15.61 -3.82 14.16
C PRO A 146 16.87 -3.73 13.29
N ASN A 147 18.01 -3.46 13.93
CA ASN A 147 19.34 -3.35 13.31
C ASN A 147 19.58 -2.15 12.38
N ILE A 148 18.65 -1.19 12.26
CA ILE A 148 18.78 -0.02 11.37
C ILE A 148 18.61 1.27 12.18
N LYS A 149 19.46 2.26 11.92
CA LYS A 149 19.38 3.59 12.55
C LYS A 149 18.21 4.39 11.96
N PRO A 150 17.40 5.09 12.77
CA PRO A 150 16.30 5.90 12.27
C PRO A 150 16.79 7.05 11.36
N GLY A 151 15.97 7.43 10.38
CA GLY A 151 16.29 8.46 9.39
C GLY A 151 16.74 7.88 8.05
N LYS A 152 17.83 8.40 7.47
CA LYS A 152 18.29 8.08 6.11
C LYS A 152 18.52 6.59 5.86
N ALA A 153 19.10 5.88 6.84
CA ALA A 153 19.36 4.44 6.71
C ALA A 153 18.06 3.60 6.60
N THR A 154 16.99 4.02 7.28
CA THR A 154 15.66 3.40 7.12
C THR A 154 15.10 3.62 5.72
N ILE A 155 15.24 4.83 5.17
CA ILE A 155 14.76 5.17 3.83
C ILE A 155 15.46 4.31 2.77
N GLU A 156 16.78 4.19 2.83
CA GLU A 156 17.57 3.37 1.89
C GLU A 156 17.18 1.89 1.95
N TYR A 157 16.99 1.36 3.16
CA TYR A 157 16.56 -0.02 3.36
C TYR A 157 15.17 -0.29 2.78
N LEU A 158 14.19 0.58 3.09
CA LEU A 158 12.84 0.46 2.57
C LEU A 158 12.81 0.61 1.05
N THR A 159 13.60 1.54 0.50
CA THR A 159 13.72 1.75 -0.96
C THR A 159 14.25 0.49 -1.65
N LYS A 160 15.27 -0.17 -1.10
CA LYS A 160 15.82 -1.41 -1.67
C LYS A 160 14.78 -2.54 -1.69
N ILE A 161 14.06 -2.74 -0.58
CA ILE A 161 12.99 -3.75 -0.51
C ILE A 161 11.88 -3.41 -1.50
N GLN A 162 11.50 -2.14 -1.56
CA GLN A 162 10.43 -1.64 -2.40
C GLN A 162 10.73 -1.84 -3.89
N ALA A 163 11.95 -1.52 -4.33
CA ALA A 163 12.37 -1.66 -5.71
C ALA A 163 12.35 -3.14 -6.16
N SER A 164 12.91 -4.04 -5.35
CA SER A 164 12.90 -5.48 -5.66
C SER A 164 11.47 -6.04 -5.70
N THR A 165 10.64 -5.65 -4.73
CA THR A 165 9.25 -6.11 -4.64
C THR A 165 8.41 -5.61 -5.82
N ARG A 166 8.59 -4.34 -6.22
CA ARG A 166 7.91 -3.75 -7.39
C ARG A 166 8.34 -4.37 -8.71
N PHE A 167 9.62 -4.67 -8.87
CA PHE A 167 10.10 -5.31 -10.10
C PHE A 167 9.39 -6.66 -10.32
N TRP A 168 9.34 -7.52 -9.30
CA TRP A 168 8.61 -8.79 -9.39
C TRP A 168 7.10 -8.58 -9.50
N GLY A 169 6.53 -7.61 -8.77
CA GLY A 169 5.11 -7.29 -8.86
C GLY A 169 4.66 -6.81 -10.23
N GLY A 170 5.42 -5.91 -10.85
CA GLY A 170 5.15 -5.40 -12.19
C GLY A 170 5.25 -6.49 -13.26
N VAL A 171 6.24 -7.40 -13.16
CA VAL A 171 6.38 -8.54 -14.08
C VAL A 171 5.20 -9.50 -13.95
N LEU A 172 4.79 -9.83 -12.72
CA LEU A 172 3.64 -10.71 -12.51
C LEU A 172 2.32 -10.07 -12.97
N LEU A 173 2.15 -8.76 -12.72
CA LEU A 173 0.96 -8.02 -13.13
C LEU A 173 0.89 -7.86 -14.66
N SER A 174 2.00 -7.57 -15.34
CA SER A 174 2.03 -7.46 -16.80
C SER A 174 1.75 -8.81 -17.46
N PHE A 175 2.29 -9.91 -16.92
CA PHE A 175 2.00 -11.25 -17.41
C PHE A 175 0.52 -11.62 -17.20
N LEU A 176 -0.06 -11.27 -16.04
CA LEU A 176 -1.49 -11.46 -15.75
C LEU A 176 -2.38 -10.69 -16.73
N ALA A 177 -2.11 -9.40 -16.92
CA ALA A 177 -2.89 -8.54 -17.80
C ALA A 177 -2.81 -9.03 -19.26
N THR A 178 -1.62 -9.37 -19.74
CA THR A 178 -1.43 -9.92 -21.10
C THR A 178 -2.15 -11.24 -21.29
N THR A 179 -2.08 -12.16 -20.32
CA THR A 179 -2.78 -13.45 -20.39
C THR A 179 -4.29 -13.25 -20.49
N SER A 180 -4.86 -12.34 -19.69
CA SER A 180 -6.29 -12.00 -19.76
C SER A 180 -6.69 -11.46 -21.14
N THR A 181 -5.89 -10.56 -21.72
CA THR A 181 -6.17 -9.96 -23.03
C THR A 181 -6.04 -10.96 -24.18
N ILE A 182 -5.06 -11.87 -24.11
CA ILE A 182 -4.92 -12.98 -25.07
C ILE A 182 -6.15 -13.88 -25.03
N LEU A 183 -6.62 -14.20 -23.82
CA LEU A 183 -7.77 -15.07 -23.63
C LEU A 183 -9.06 -14.43 -24.18
N ASP A 184 -9.29 -13.14 -23.91
CA ASP A 184 -10.43 -12.41 -24.46
C ASP A 184 -10.42 -12.41 -26.00
N HIS A 185 -9.24 -12.21 -26.61
CA HIS A 185 -9.09 -12.22 -28.06
C HIS A 185 -9.34 -13.61 -28.68
N TYR A 186 -8.81 -14.68 -28.06
CA TYR A 186 -9.03 -16.05 -28.51
C TYR A 186 -10.51 -16.43 -28.50
N LEU A 187 -11.25 -16.02 -27.45
CA LEU A 187 -12.68 -16.30 -27.34
C LEU A 187 -13.53 -15.54 -28.36
N ARG A 188 -13.21 -14.27 -28.63
CA ARG A 188 -13.93 -13.48 -29.63
C ARG A 188 -13.88 -14.14 -31.01
N ARG A 189 -12.72 -14.71 -31.38
CA ARG A 189 -12.52 -15.40 -32.66
C ARG A 189 -13.31 -16.70 -32.78
N ASN A 190 -13.45 -17.46 -31.70
CA ASN A 190 -14.11 -18.78 -31.73
C ASN A 190 -15.64 -18.72 -31.53
N ASN A 191 -16.15 -17.71 -30.81
CA ASN A 191 -17.55 -17.66 -30.39
C ASN A 191 -18.37 -16.55 -31.08
N ALA A 192 -18.01 -16.16 -32.32
CA ALA A 192 -18.76 -15.20 -33.13
C ALA A 192 -19.11 -13.87 -32.40
N GLY A 193 -18.15 -13.33 -31.63
CA GLY A 193 -18.30 -12.05 -30.94
C GLY A 193 -18.80 -12.11 -29.50
N PHE A 194 -19.05 -13.30 -28.93
CA PHE A 194 -19.34 -13.41 -27.50
C PHE A 194 -18.06 -13.24 -26.67
N ALA A 195 -17.72 -11.99 -26.34
CA ALA A 195 -16.59 -11.66 -25.46
C ALA A 195 -17.00 -11.95 -24.00
N ILE A 196 -16.30 -12.89 -23.36
CA ILE A 196 -16.58 -13.28 -21.96
C ILE A 196 -16.02 -12.26 -20.96
N GLY A 197 -15.39 -11.17 -21.43
CA GLY A 197 -15.04 -10.04 -20.58
C GLY A 197 -13.99 -10.40 -19.55
N PHE A 198 -12.98 -11.20 -19.91
CA PHE A 198 -11.92 -11.57 -18.96
C PHE A 198 -11.20 -10.34 -18.40
N THR A 199 -10.96 -9.33 -19.24
CA THR A 199 -10.38 -8.06 -18.83
C THR A 199 -11.30 -7.26 -17.92
N SER A 200 -12.62 -7.24 -18.18
CA SER A 200 -13.57 -6.54 -17.30
C SER A 200 -13.70 -7.25 -15.95
N VAL A 201 -13.71 -8.58 -15.94
CA VAL A 201 -13.71 -9.37 -14.70
C VAL A 201 -12.43 -9.14 -13.90
N LEU A 202 -11.27 -9.15 -14.54
CA LEU A 202 -9.99 -8.88 -13.89
C LEU A 202 -9.99 -7.50 -13.21
N ILE A 203 -10.56 -6.49 -13.88
CA ILE A 203 -10.76 -5.15 -13.29
C ILE A 203 -11.71 -5.23 -12.08
N ILE A 204 -12.86 -5.91 -12.21
CA ILE A 204 -13.84 -6.05 -11.12
C ILE A 204 -13.22 -6.73 -9.90
N VAL A 205 -12.50 -7.84 -10.07
CA VAL A 205 -11.82 -8.54 -8.97
C VAL A 205 -10.79 -7.63 -8.31
N GLY A 206 -10.01 -6.90 -9.11
CA GLY A 206 -9.07 -5.91 -8.61
C GLY A 206 -9.74 -4.82 -7.74
N SER A 207 -10.87 -4.28 -8.20
CA SER A 207 -11.64 -3.28 -7.46
C SER A 207 -12.28 -3.84 -6.19
N ILE A 208 -12.76 -5.09 -6.20
CA ILE A 208 -13.33 -5.73 -5.01
C ILE A 208 -12.26 -5.92 -3.92
N ILE A 209 -11.03 -6.29 -4.29
CA ILE A 209 -9.92 -6.41 -3.35
C ILE A 209 -9.59 -5.05 -2.71
N GLU A 210 -9.57 -3.99 -3.51
CA GLU A 210 -9.32 -2.64 -3.00
C GLU A 210 -10.44 -2.16 -2.06
N LEU A 211 -11.69 -2.43 -2.44
CA LEU A 211 -12.86 -2.16 -1.60
C LEU A 211 -12.79 -2.94 -0.28
N ARG A 212 -12.36 -4.20 -0.31
CA ARG A 212 -12.19 -5.03 0.90
C ARG A 212 -11.18 -4.42 1.87
N ARG A 213 -10.04 -3.93 1.37
CA ARG A 213 -8.99 -3.29 2.20
C ARG A 213 -9.52 -2.00 2.83
N SER A 214 -10.19 -1.17 2.04
CA SER A 214 -10.82 0.07 2.51
C SER A 214 -11.89 -0.21 3.58
N TYR A 215 -12.70 -1.25 3.39
CA TYR A 215 -13.71 -1.67 4.35
C TYR A 215 -13.10 -2.16 5.67
N GLN A 216 -12.03 -2.95 5.62
CA GLN A 216 -11.32 -3.39 6.82
C GLN A 216 -10.74 -2.21 7.61
N ALA A 217 -10.15 -1.23 6.92
CA ALA A 217 -9.65 0.00 7.54
C ALA A 217 -10.77 0.83 8.18
N TYR A 218 -11.96 0.87 7.56
CA TYR A 218 -13.11 1.56 8.14
C TYR A 218 -13.67 0.84 9.38
N ASN A 219 -13.73 -0.49 9.37
CA ASN A 219 -14.30 -1.29 10.46
C ASN A 219 -13.50 -1.21 11.78
N VAL A 220 -12.21 -0.86 11.72
CA VAL A 220 -11.40 -0.68 12.94
C VAL A 220 -11.54 0.71 13.58
N MET A 221 -12.11 1.69 12.87
CA MET A 221 -12.27 3.07 13.36
C MET A 221 -13.19 3.18 14.60
N PRO A 222 -14.35 2.49 14.67
CA PRO A 222 -15.22 2.55 15.85
C PRO A 222 -14.61 1.92 17.11
N SER A 223 -13.81 0.86 16.96
CA SER A 223 -13.08 0.30 18.10
C SER A 223 -12.02 1.27 18.62
N LEU A 224 -11.33 1.97 17.71
CA LEU A 224 -10.33 2.96 18.06
C LEU A 224 -10.96 4.18 18.75
N SER A 225 -12.11 4.67 18.26
CA SER A 225 -12.81 5.80 18.88
C SER A 225 -13.31 5.49 20.29
N LYS A 226 -13.81 4.27 20.53
CA LYS A 226 -14.17 3.79 21.87
C LYS A 226 -12.96 3.72 22.80
N ALA A 227 -11.80 3.26 22.29
CA ALA A 227 -10.56 3.19 23.07
C ALA A 227 -10.04 4.59 23.44
N LEU A 228 -10.03 5.52 22.47
CA LEU A 228 -9.62 6.92 22.71
C LEU A 228 -10.54 7.61 23.72
N ARG A 229 -11.86 7.41 23.62
CA ARG A 229 -12.81 7.94 24.61
C ARG A 229 -12.53 7.44 26.04
N ARG A 230 -12.13 6.17 26.21
CA ARG A 230 -11.77 5.62 27.53
C ARG A 230 -10.54 6.31 28.12
N VAL A 231 -9.56 6.63 27.28
CA VAL A 231 -8.37 7.38 27.70
C VAL A 231 -8.74 8.81 28.05
N GLU A 232 -9.57 9.48 27.24
CA GLU A 232 -10.01 10.85 27.48
C GLU A 232 -10.82 11.02 28.77
N ILE A 233 -11.69 10.05 29.10
CA ILE A 233 -12.42 10.03 30.40
C ILE A 233 -11.47 9.79 31.59
N SER A 234 -10.30 9.19 31.38
CA SER A 234 -9.33 8.90 32.45
C SER A 234 -8.39 10.07 32.75
N ILE A 235 -8.11 10.94 31.77
CA ILE A 235 -7.24 12.13 31.91
C ILE A 235 -7.75 13.17 32.94
N PRO A 236 -9.05 13.49 33.08
CA PRO A 236 -9.50 14.47 34.07
C PRO A 236 -9.20 14.06 35.52
N GLN A 237 -9.02 12.77 35.82
CA GLN A 237 -8.63 12.30 37.17
C GLN A 237 -7.13 12.48 37.46
N ILE A 238 -6.28 12.53 36.43
CA ILE A 238 -4.83 12.72 36.59
C ILE A 238 -4.51 14.21 36.69
N LEU A 239 -5.19 15.06 35.92
CA LEU A 239 -5.02 16.53 35.98
C LEU A 239 -5.63 17.16 37.24
N SER A 240 -6.61 16.55 37.90
CA SER A 240 -7.15 17.04 39.17
C SER A 240 -6.31 16.64 40.40
N ALA A 241 -5.32 15.76 40.24
CA ALA A 241 -4.42 15.35 41.32
C ALA A 241 -3.10 16.15 41.37
N ASP A 242 -2.84 17.00 40.36
CA ASP A 242 -1.67 17.87 40.26
C ASP A 242 -2.09 19.35 40.24
N GLU A 243 -2.87 19.78 41.24
CA GLU A 243 -3.01 21.21 41.55
C GLU A 243 -1.74 21.73 42.23
N ARG A 244 -0.61 21.75 41.51
CA ARG A 244 0.46 22.70 41.81
C ARG A 244 0.41 23.80 40.76
N PRO A 245 0.25 25.08 41.16
CA PRO A 245 0.10 26.16 40.19
C PRO A 245 1.39 26.27 39.37
N PHE A 246 1.31 25.88 38.11
CA PHE A 246 2.33 26.13 37.11
C PHE A 246 2.38 27.63 36.85
N HIS A 247 3.18 28.35 37.63
CA HIS A 247 3.45 29.76 37.42
C HIS A 247 4.46 29.89 36.28
N TRP A 248 3.98 30.04 35.06
CA TRP A 248 4.83 30.35 33.91
C TRP A 248 5.39 31.77 34.07
N ARG A 249 6.67 31.89 34.45
CA ARG A 249 7.41 33.15 34.41
C ARG A 249 8.24 33.16 33.13
N ILE A 250 7.84 34.00 32.17
CA ILE A 250 8.56 34.18 30.91
C ILE A 250 9.77 35.09 31.19
N THR A 251 10.98 34.54 31.16
CA THR A 251 12.24 35.30 31.14
C THR A 251 12.85 35.24 29.74
N GLN A 252 13.35 36.39 29.26
CA GLN A 252 13.81 36.63 27.88
C GLN A 252 15.10 35.91 27.47
N GLU A 253 15.73 35.12 28.33
CA GLU A 253 17.03 34.49 28.08
C GLU A 253 16.96 33.01 28.48
N GLY A 254 16.31 32.19 27.64
CA GLY A 254 16.32 30.72 27.79
C GLY A 254 15.36 30.13 28.84
N TRP A 255 14.88 28.91 28.56
CA TRP A 255 14.00 28.16 29.44
C TRP A 255 14.83 27.26 30.36
N PHE A 256 15.11 27.71 31.57
CA PHE A 256 15.72 26.88 32.62
C PHE A 256 14.62 26.20 33.44
N MET A 257 14.59 24.87 33.44
CA MET A 257 13.74 24.07 34.32
C MET A 257 14.49 23.88 35.64
N ASP A 258 14.29 24.78 36.60
CA ASP A 258 14.68 24.52 37.99
C ASP A 258 13.69 23.55 38.61
N ILE A 259 14.05 22.27 38.62
CA ILE A 259 13.35 21.25 39.41
C ILE A 259 13.66 21.54 40.88
N LEU A 260 12.79 22.31 41.53
CA LEU A 260 12.77 22.46 42.98
C LEU A 260 12.42 21.12 43.62
N GLU A 261 13.48 20.49 44.14
CA GLU A 261 13.56 19.53 45.23
C GLU A 261 12.23 18.86 45.66
N CYS A 262 12.02 17.63 45.19
CA CYS A 262 10.93 16.76 45.62
C CYS A 262 11.22 16.26 47.06
N ARG A 263 10.71 16.97 48.07
CA ARG A 263 10.78 16.55 49.48
C ARG A 263 9.59 15.68 49.88
N CYS A 264 9.33 14.60 49.13
CA CYS A 264 8.27 13.64 49.50
C CYS A 264 8.66 12.17 49.34
N CYS A 265 9.95 11.85 49.39
CA CYS A 265 10.37 10.49 49.67
C CYS A 265 11.69 10.53 50.45
N GLY A 266 11.65 10.10 51.71
CA GLY A 266 12.84 9.82 52.49
C GLY A 266 13.60 8.64 51.88
N LYS A 267 14.32 8.88 50.77
CA LYS A 267 15.45 8.09 50.29
C LYS A 267 16.18 8.87 49.19
N ARG A 268 17.35 9.38 49.61
CA ARG A 268 18.52 9.90 48.88
C ARG A 268 18.40 10.00 47.34
N GLY A 269 18.66 11.23 46.89
CA GLY A 269 18.64 11.72 45.52
C GLY A 269 19.44 10.95 44.48
N LYS A 270 18.88 10.96 43.26
CA LYS A 270 19.62 11.05 42.00
C LYS A 270 18.91 12.08 41.12
N LYS A 271 19.64 13.14 40.74
CA LYS A 271 19.19 14.09 39.72
C LYS A 271 19.09 13.35 38.39
N VAL A 272 17.90 13.26 37.82
CA VAL A 272 17.69 12.81 36.44
C VAL A 272 17.50 14.08 35.60
N ASN A 273 18.51 14.41 34.83
CA ASN A 273 18.49 15.56 33.92
C ASN A 273 17.89 15.08 32.60
N ALA A 274 16.59 15.33 32.38
CA ALA A 274 15.90 14.99 31.15
C ALA A 274 15.60 16.28 30.37
N GLY A 275 16.53 16.69 29.53
CA GLY A 275 16.32 17.76 28.55
C GLY A 275 15.43 17.26 27.42
N LEU A 276 14.16 17.69 27.40
CA LEU A 276 13.24 17.45 26.30
C LEU A 276 13.32 18.64 25.33
N PHE A 277 14.14 18.51 24.28
CA PHE A 277 14.17 19.47 23.18
C PHE A 277 12.96 19.23 22.27
N ILE A 278 11.89 20.02 22.45
CA ILE A 278 10.85 20.17 21.44
C ILE A 278 11.34 21.21 20.44
N GLY A 279 11.86 20.72 19.31
CA GLY A 279 12.26 21.53 18.17
C GLY A 279 11.05 22.25 17.58
N ARG A 280 11.17 23.58 17.52
CA ARG A 280 10.22 24.54 17.00
C ARG A 280 10.08 24.33 15.48
N GLU A 281 8.90 23.93 15.01
CA GLU A 281 8.45 24.26 13.65
C GLU A 281 8.37 25.78 13.53
N GLN A 282 9.08 26.36 12.57
CA GLN A 282 8.81 27.68 12.01
C GLN A 282 9.09 27.61 10.50
N LEU A 283 8.03 27.91 9.74
CA LEU A 283 7.97 28.81 8.58
C LEU A 283 9.23 28.94 7.71
#